data_AF-A0A8J7E7F5-F1
#
_entry.id   AF-A0A8J7E7F5-F1
#
_cell.length_a   1.000
_cell.length_b   1.000
_cell.length_c   1.000
_cell.angle_alpha   90.00
_cell.angle_beta   90.00
_cell.angle_gamma   90.00
#
_symmetry.space_group_name_H-M   'P 1'
#
loop_
_entity.id
_entity.type
_entity.pdbx_description
1 polymer ?
#
loop_
_entity_poly.entity_id
_entity_poly.type
_entity_poly.pdbx_seq_one_letter_code
_entity_poly.pdbx_strand_id
1 'polypeptide(L)'
;MTDRFIALMQALGDRYDGVASFHGIASPESALGTVDEYDKSQYKEQFMRLFRETRQAFPHSLVLATLNYLSFDGMGHDVNLTDIANVAEELGGGISTPDSLLSRDTPFNPIAEQFKGRIAIAPMIDSSALDLNQDTPIALNQFNVERLGASFLFWSPWHRDQDRYLERTVMPGIQALVANPDQYPPLVQACPTALRCASAVDGDA
;
A
#
# COMPACT_ATOMS: atom_id res chain seq x y z
N MET A 1 12.47 -1.66 21.07
CA MET A 1 11.47 -2.44 20.32
C MET A 1 11.81 -2.52 18.84
N THR A 2 12.17 -1.39 18.20
CA THR A 2 12.57 -1.33 16.78
C THR A 2 13.62 -2.35 16.38
N ASP A 3 14.70 -2.54 17.15
CA ASP A 3 15.76 -3.51 16.80
C ASP A 3 15.24 -4.96 16.68
N ARG A 4 14.32 -5.36 17.57
CA ARG A 4 13.71 -6.69 17.51
C ARG A 4 12.84 -6.84 16.26
N PHE A 5 12.16 -5.76 15.87
CA PHE A 5 11.33 -5.77 14.69
C PHE A 5 12.16 -5.76 13.41
N ILE A 6 13.27 -5.01 13.36
CA ILE A 6 14.28 -5.09 12.30
C ILE A 6 14.81 -6.53 12.18
N ALA A 7 15.22 -7.15 13.29
CA ALA A 7 15.69 -8.53 13.28
C ALA A 7 14.64 -9.53 12.76
N LEU A 8 13.36 -9.30 13.07
CA LEU A 8 12.28 -10.08 12.49
C LEU A 8 12.18 -9.88 10.97
N MET A 9 12.19 -8.63 10.49
CA MET A 9 12.12 -8.34 9.05
C MET A 9 13.32 -8.95 8.31
N GLN A 10 14.51 -8.92 8.90
CA GLN A 10 15.70 -9.58 8.35
C GLN A 10 15.52 -11.10 8.26
N ALA A 11 15.06 -11.74 9.32
CA ALA A 11 14.80 -13.19 9.32
C ALA A 11 13.70 -13.59 8.33
N LEU A 12 12.69 -12.73 8.11
CA LEU A 12 11.67 -12.94 7.08
C LEU A 12 12.26 -12.75 5.67
N GLY A 13 13.12 -11.75 5.48
CA GLY A 13 13.85 -11.51 4.22
C GLY A 13 14.69 -12.71 3.80
N ASP A 14 15.52 -13.21 4.71
CA ASP A 14 16.35 -14.40 4.51
C ASP A 14 15.54 -15.64 4.09
N ARG A 15 14.28 -15.73 4.54
CA ARG A 15 13.39 -16.87 4.28
C ARG A 15 12.56 -16.72 3.01
N TYR A 16 12.12 -15.52 2.69
CA TYR A 16 11.05 -15.29 1.71
C TYR A 16 11.44 -14.40 0.53
N ASP A 17 12.48 -13.58 0.64
CA ASP A 17 12.89 -12.74 -0.50
C ASP A 17 13.35 -13.61 -1.67
N GLY A 18 12.84 -13.31 -2.86
CA GLY A 18 13.10 -14.09 -4.07
C GLY A 18 12.29 -15.40 -4.20
N VAL A 19 11.46 -15.76 -3.23
CA VAL A 19 10.50 -16.87 -3.39
C VAL A 19 9.42 -16.44 -4.38
N ALA A 20 9.21 -17.21 -5.45
CA ALA A 20 8.32 -16.84 -6.56
C ALA A 20 6.87 -16.51 -6.14
N SER A 21 6.37 -17.11 -5.05
CA SER A 21 5.03 -16.86 -4.51
C SER A 21 4.99 -15.72 -3.48
N PHE A 22 6.11 -15.05 -3.22
CA PHE A 22 6.21 -13.94 -2.27
C PHE A 22 6.47 -12.63 -3.02
N HIS A 23 5.48 -11.73 -2.99
CA HIS A 23 5.51 -10.52 -3.82
C HIS A 23 5.95 -9.27 -3.06
N GLY A 24 5.81 -9.25 -1.74
CA GLY A 24 6.13 -8.09 -0.93
C GLY A 24 5.76 -8.23 0.52
N ILE A 25 6.19 -7.24 1.29
CA ILE A 25 5.92 -7.08 2.71
C ILE A 25 5.54 -5.63 2.99
N ALA A 26 4.63 -5.44 3.94
CA ALA A 26 4.24 -4.13 4.42
C ALA A 26 4.58 -4.01 5.90
N SER A 27 5.02 -2.83 6.34
CA SER A 27 5.08 -2.55 7.77
C SER A 27 3.67 -2.63 8.36
N PRO A 28 3.51 -3.05 9.62
CA PRO A 28 2.25 -2.84 10.32
C PRO A 28 1.99 -1.34 10.37
N GLU A 29 0.72 -1.01 10.30
CA GLU A 29 0.24 0.32 10.57
C GLU A 29 0.56 0.72 12.01
N SER A 30 0.89 1.99 12.25
CA SER A 30 1.19 2.49 13.58
C SER A 30 0.50 3.83 13.81
N ALA A 31 -0.29 3.88 14.88
CA ALA A 31 -0.93 5.09 15.38
C ALA A 31 -0.05 5.84 16.39
N LEU A 32 1.22 5.47 16.58
CA LEU A 32 2.08 6.11 17.59
C LEU A 32 2.32 7.61 17.34
N GLY A 33 2.11 8.09 16.12
CA GLY A 33 2.19 9.53 15.78
C GLY A 33 1.06 10.39 16.38
N THR A 34 0.00 9.76 16.91
CA THR A 34 -1.12 10.43 17.58
C THR A 34 -1.02 10.41 19.11
N VAL A 35 0.01 9.76 19.66
CA VAL A 35 0.21 9.59 21.10
C VAL A 35 1.19 10.65 21.59
N ASP A 36 0.71 11.62 22.36
CA ASP A 36 1.49 12.80 22.79
C ASP A 36 2.72 12.45 23.64
N GLU A 37 2.69 11.30 24.34
CA GLU A 37 3.80 10.82 25.17
C GLU A 37 5.01 10.32 24.36
N TYR A 38 4.88 10.14 23.04
CA TYR A 38 5.97 9.72 22.18
C TYR A 38 6.70 10.92 21.56
N ASP A 39 8.02 10.84 21.56
CA ASP A 39 8.84 11.73 20.74
C ASP A 39 8.60 11.40 19.26
N LYS A 40 7.81 12.25 18.59
CA LYS A 40 7.44 12.09 17.19
C LYS A 40 8.66 12.14 16.26
N SER A 41 9.71 12.88 16.63
CA SER A 41 10.95 12.95 15.85
C SER A 41 11.73 11.64 15.94
N GLN A 42 11.84 11.07 17.14
CA GLN A 42 12.44 9.77 17.36
C GLN A 42 11.63 8.67 16.67
N TYR A 43 10.30 8.72 16.76
CA TYR A 43 9.42 7.77 16.08
C TYR A 43 9.62 7.80 14.56
N LYS A 44 9.64 8.99 13.96
CA LYS A 44 9.94 9.17 12.52
C LYS A 44 11.29 8.56 12.14
N GLU A 45 12.35 8.84 12.91
CA GLU A 45 13.69 8.29 12.67
C GLU A 45 13.69 6.75 12.75
N GLN A 46 13.08 6.19 13.79
CA GLN A 46 13.01 4.74 13.98
C GLN A 46 12.16 4.06 12.90
N PHE A 47 11.09 4.69 12.43
CA PHE A 47 10.28 4.20 11.32
C PHE A 47 11.07 4.20 10.00
N MET A 48 11.78 5.29 9.68
CA MET A 48 12.65 5.33 8.50
C MET A 48 13.77 4.30 8.57
N ARG A 49 14.36 4.10 9.76
CA ARG A 49 15.37 3.06 9.98
C ARG A 49 14.78 1.67 9.73
N LEU A 50 13.63 1.35 10.32
CA LEU A 50 12.94 0.10 10.07
C LEU A 50 12.68 -0.13 8.57
N PHE A 51 12.21 0.90 7.86
CA PHE A 51 11.93 0.80 6.44
C PHE A 51 13.20 0.55 5.61
N ARG A 52 14.30 1.25 5.91
CA ARG A 52 15.62 1.02 5.27
C ARG A 52 16.11 -0.40 5.48
N GLU A 53 16.10 -0.88 6.71
CA GLU A 53 16.55 -2.23 7.05
C GLU A 53 15.66 -3.30 6.42
N THR A 54 14.34 -3.06 6.37
CA THR A 54 13.41 -3.94 5.66
C THR A 54 13.71 -3.96 4.17
N ARG A 55 13.94 -2.81 3.54
CA ARG A 55 14.32 -2.77 2.13
C ARG A 55 15.59 -3.58 1.87
N GLN A 56 16.60 -3.46 2.73
CA GLN A 56 17.85 -4.22 2.59
C GLN A 56 17.65 -5.72 2.73
N ALA A 57 16.73 -6.16 3.60
CA ALA A 57 16.39 -7.56 3.78
C ALA A 57 15.56 -8.15 2.62
N PHE A 58 14.87 -7.32 1.85
CA PHE A 58 13.98 -7.74 0.77
C PHE A 58 14.37 -7.15 -0.61
N PRO A 59 15.61 -7.33 -1.11
CA PRO A 59 16.09 -6.70 -2.35
C PRO A 59 15.22 -6.96 -3.58
N HIS A 60 14.53 -8.10 -3.65
CA HIS A 60 13.73 -8.52 -4.80
C HIS A 60 12.22 -8.42 -4.60
N SER A 61 11.76 -8.12 -3.38
CA SER A 61 10.35 -8.02 -3.04
C SER A 61 9.92 -6.57 -2.85
N LEU A 62 8.64 -6.29 -3.04
CA LEU A 62 8.09 -4.96 -2.73
C LEU A 62 8.12 -4.72 -1.20
N VAL A 63 8.59 -3.56 -0.78
CA VAL A 63 8.49 -3.10 0.62
C VAL A 63 7.56 -1.89 0.69
N LEU A 64 6.47 -2.03 1.43
CA LEU A 64 5.47 -0.97 1.64
C LEU A 64 5.56 -0.41 3.06
N ALA A 65 5.61 0.90 3.16
CA ALA A 65 5.36 1.59 4.42
C ALA A 65 3.85 1.79 4.57
N THR A 66 3.21 1.10 5.52
CA THR A 66 1.78 1.30 5.83
C THR A 66 1.65 2.43 6.84
N LEU A 67 0.91 3.47 6.46
CA LEU A 67 0.88 4.75 7.15
C LEU A 67 -0.55 5.04 7.59
N ASN A 68 -0.77 5.31 8.88
CA ASN A 68 -2.03 5.84 9.39
C ASN A 68 -1.77 7.01 10.34
N TYR A 69 -2.62 8.03 10.26
CA TYR A 69 -2.59 9.24 11.09
C TYR A 69 -1.23 9.97 11.15
N LEU A 70 -0.31 9.67 10.22
CA LEU A 70 0.88 10.47 9.97
C LEU A 70 0.40 11.66 9.13
N SER A 71 0.76 12.86 9.56
CA SER A 71 0.06 14.11 9.25
C SER A 71 -0.37 14.28 7.81
N PHE A 72 -1.61 14.72 7.63
CA PHE A 72 -1.96 15.60 6.53
C PHE A 72 -1.51 17.00 6.95
N ASP A 73 -0.93 17.78 6.04
CA ASP A 73 -0.62 19.18 6.30
C ASP A 73 -1.86 19.87 6.88
N GLY A 74 -1.79 20.28 8.16
CA GLY A 74 -2.89 20.92 8.88
C GLY A 74 -3.56 20.12 10.02
N MET A 75 -3.26 18.83 10.23
CA MET A 75 -3.87 18.03 11.32
C MET A 75 -3.00 17.84 12.57
N GLY A 76 -1.90 18.59 12.72
CA GLY A 76 -1.16 18.67 14.00
C GLY A 76 -0.30 17.46 14.38
N HIS A 77 -0.03 16.55 13.45
CA HIS A 77 0.93 15.46 13.65
C HIS A 77 2.28 15.85 13.02
N ASP A 78 3.41 15.51 13.65
CA ASP A 78 4.75 15.97 13.23
C ASP A 78 5.48 14.97 12.30
N VAL A 79 4.80 13.87 11.92
CA VAL A 79 5.36 12.87 11.01
C VAL A 79 4.81 13.10 9.61
N ASN A 80 5.63 13.73 8.76
CA ASN A 80 5.25 14.07 7.39
C ASN A 80 5.31 12.82 6.48
N LEU A 81 4.16 12.44 5.91
CA LEU A 81 4.04 11.36 4.92
C LEU A 81 4.98 11.56 3.72
N THR A 82 5.27 12.81 3.37
CA THR A 82 6.22 13.20 2.31
C THR A 82 7.62 12.67 2.57
N ASP A 83 8.09 12.73 3.82
CA ASP A 83 9.44 12.26 4.12
C ASP A 83 9.55 10.74 3.98
N ILE A 84 8.49 10.02 4.34
CA ILE A 84 8.42 8.57 4.17
C ILE A 84 8.34 8.21 2.69
N ALA A 85 7.54 8.93 1.91
CA ALA A 85 7.43 8.73 0.47
C ALA A 85 8.77 9.03 -0.26
N ASN A 86 9.50 10.07 0.16
CA ASN A 86 10.85 10.36 -0.34
C ASN A 86 11.83 9.20 -0.05
N VAL A 87 11.81 8.65 1.17
CA VAL A 87 12.64 7.48 1.52
C VAL A 87 12.22 6.25 0.72
N ALA A 88 10.91 6.03 0.52
CA ALA A 88 10.40 4.96 -0.31
C ALA A 88 10.90 5.09 -1.76
N GLU A 89 10.95 6.30 -2.30
CA GLU A 89 11.49 6.55 -3.63
C GLU A 89 12.99 6.28 -3.71
N GLU A 90 13.78 6.85 -2.79
CA GLU A 90 15.24 6.66 -2.72
C GLU A 90 15.61 5.17 -2.72
N LEU A 91 14.82 4.36 -2.02
CA LEU A 91 15.09 2.96 -1.75
C LEU A 91 14.38 1.99 -2.70
N GLY A 92 13.47 2.48 -3.54
CA GLY A 92 12.66 1.64 -4.41
C GLY A 92 11.64 0.76 -3.70
N GLY A 93 10.90 1.35 -2.76
CA GLY A 93 9.75 0.75 -2.11
C GLY A 93 8.43 1.42 -2.52
N GLY A 94 7.49 1.44 -1.60
CA GLY A 94 6.20 2.10 -1.79
C GLY A 94 5.51 2.44 -0.49
N ILE A 95 4.30 2.99 -0.64
CA ILE A 95 3.45 3.37 0.49
C ILE A 95 2.09 2.70 0.37
N SER A 96 1.51 2.43 1.53
CA SER A 96 0.12 2.03 1.70
C SER A 96 -0.53 2.92 2.74
N THR A 97 -1.79 3.23 2.55
CA THR A 97 -2.57 4.10 3.43
C THR A 97 -3.98 3.50 3.54
N PRO A 98 -4.48 3.21 4.75
CA PRO A 98 -5.86 2.75 4.96
C PRO A 98 -6.89 3.85 4.61
N ASP A 99 -6.46 5.12 4.66
CA ASP A 99 -7.32 6.30 4.45
C ASP A 99 -7.04 7.05 3.14
N SER A 100 -6.38 6.44 2.15
CA SER A 100 -6.11 7.13 0.87
C SER A 100 -7.34 7.36 0.01
N LEU A 101 -8.45 6.69 0.29
CA LEU A 101 -9.63 6.77 -0.54
C LEU A 101 -10.58 7.85 -0.08
N LEU A 102 -11.36 8.37 -1.04
CA LEU A 102 -12.55 9.14 -0.76
C LEU A 102 -13.49 8.28 0.10
N SER A 103 -13.54 8.54 1.39
CA SER A 103 -14.62 8.08 2.24
C SER A 103 -15.59 9.23 2.47
N ARG A 104 -16.76 8.92 3.04
CA ARG A 104 -17.72 9.97 3.42
C ARG A 104 -17.11 10.97 4.42
N ASP A 105 -16.21 10.48 5.28
CA ASP A 105 -15.81 11.17 6.50
C ASP A 105 -14.31 11.57 6.53
N THR A 106 -13.50 11.12 5.56
CA THR A 106 -12.06 11.41 5.47
C THR A 106 -11.68 12.03 4.12
N PRO A 107 -10.98 13.19 4.11
CA PRO A 107 -10.53 13.82 2.88
C PRO A 107 -9.46 12.98 2.16
N PHE A 108 -9.47 13.04 0.83
CA PHE A 108 -8.47 12.40 0.00
C PHE A 108 -7.05 12.89 0.32
N ASN A 109 -6.10 11.94 0.44
CA ASN A 109 -4.70 12.25 0.66
C ASN A 109 -3.94 12.46 -0.67
N PRO A 110 -3.40 13.66 -0.94
CA PRO A 110 -2.71 13.94 -2.21
C PRO A 110 -1.33 13.26 -2.34
N ILE A 111 -0.81 12.63 -1.28
CA ILE A 111 0.53 12.04 -1.32
C ILE A 111 0.68 10.97 -2.41
N ALA A 112 -0.37 10.18 -2.63
CA ALA A 112 -0.39 9.16 -3.67
C ALA A 112 -0.26 9.76 -5.08
N GLU A 113 -0.91 10.90 -5.33
CA GLU A 113 -0.78 11.62 -6.61
C GLU A 113 0.61 12.23 -6.79
N GLN A 114 1.17 12.82 -5.72
CA GLN A 114 2.48 13.46 -5.77
C GLN A 114 3.62 12.49 -6.13
N PHE A 115 3.50 11.22 -5.72
CA PHE A 115 4.50 10.17 -5.94
C PHE A 115 4.10 9.13 -6.99
N LYS A 116 2.99 9.37 -7.71
CA LYS A 116 2.52 8.51 -8.79
C LYS A 116 3.62 8.22 -9.80
N GLY A 117 3.80 6.93 -10.13
CA GLY A 117 4.79 6.46 -11.09
C GLY A 117 6.25 6.53 -10.61
N ARG A 118 6.51 7.03 -9.40
CA ARG A 118 7.85 7.10 -8.78
C ARG A 118 8.06 6.00 -7.76
N ILE A 119 7.01 5.67 -7.00
CA ILE A 119 7.00 4.60 -6.00
C ILE A 119 5.79 3.69 -6.19
N ALA A 120 5.80 2.51 -5.55
CA ALA A 120 4.60 1.70 -5.48
C ALA A 120 3.53 2.41 -4.62
N ILE A 121 2.33 2.55 -5.17
CA ILE A 121 1.16 3.04 -4.43
C ILE A 121 0.25 1.85 -4.23
N ALA A 122 -0.05 1.52 -2.97
CA ALA A 122 -0.85 0.36 -2.62
C ALA A 122 -1.99 0.73 -1.66
N PRO A 123 -3.06 1.37 -2.15
CA PRO A 123 -4.17 1.82 -1.31
C PRO A 123 -4.83 0.65 -0.59
N MET A 124 -5.11 0.84 0.69
CA MET A 124 -5.94 -0.08 1.46
C MET A 124 -7.37 0.42 1.43
N ILE A 125 -8.28 -0.43 0.96
CA ILE A 125 -9.69 -0.12 0.80
C ILE A 125 -10.42 -0.59 2.06
N ASP A 126 -10.80 0.37 2.90
CA ASP A 126 -11.80 0.14 3.93
C ASP A 126 -13.19 0.25 3.30
N SER A 127 -13.74 -0.91 2.96
CA SER A 127 -15.06 -0.98 2.35
C SER A 127 -16.17 -0.44 3.26
N SER A 128 -15.99 -0.46 4.58
CA SER A 128 -17.02 0.03 5.51
C SER A 128 -17.25 1.54 5.46
N ALA A 129 -16.28 2.28 4.94
CA ALA A 129 -16.33 3.73 4.81
C ALA A 129 -16.96 4.20 3.48
N LEU A 130 -17.45 3.26 2.66
CA LEU A 130 -17.96 3.50 1.31
C LEU A 130 -19.41 3.04 1.17
N ASP A 131 -20.15 3.69 0.28
CA ASP A 131 -21.44 3.15 -0.18
C ASP A 131 -21.16 2.07 -1.22
N LEU A 132 -21.39 0.82 -0.85
CA LEU A 132 -20.91 -0.35 -1.56
C LEU A 132 -22.03 -0.97 -2.41
N ASN A 133 -22.10 -0.60 -3.67
CA ASN A 133 -22.90 -1.31 -4.67
C ASN A 133 -21.98 -2.01 -5.70
N GLN A 134 -22.57 -2.67 -6.69
CA GLN A 134 -21.83 -3.41 -7.72
C GLN A 134 -20.90 -2.53 -8.59
N ASP A 135 -21.18 -1.23 -8.69
CA ASP A 135 -20.38 -0.28 -9.46
C ASP A 135 -19.22 0.29 -8.63
N THR A 136 -19.29 0.20 -7.30
CA THR A 136 -18.26 0.71 -6.38
C THR A 136 -16.88 0.10 -6.66
N PRO A 137 -16.70 -1.23 -6.82
CA PRO A 137 -15.40 -1.80 -7.19
C PRO A 137 -14.85 -1.29 -8.53
N ILE A 138 -15.72 -1.04 -9.51
CA ILE A 138 -15.32 -0.53 -10.83
C ILE A 138 -14.82 0.90 -10.71
N ALA A 139 -15.60 1.76 -10.06
CA ALA A 139 -15.25 3.16 -9.83
C ALA A 139 -13.95 3.30 -8.99
N LEU A 140 -13.81 2.46 -7.96
CA LEU A 140 -12.59 2.40 -7.17
C LEU A 140 -11.39 1.93 -8.00
N ASN A 141 -11.56 0.93 -8.86
CA ASN A 141 -10.47 0.50 -9.73
C ASN A 141 -10.02 1.65 -10.65
N GLN A 142 -10.95 2.32 -11.33
CA GLN A 142 -10.65 3.47 -12.19
C GLN A 142 -9.93 4.58 -11.41
N PHE A 143 -10.45 4.96 -10.24
CA PHE A 143 -9.82 5.96 -9.39
C PHE A 143 -8.38 5.56 -9.02
N ASN A 144 -8.19 4.36 -8.49
CA ASN A 144 -6.87 3.93 -8.02
C ASN A 144 -5.87 3.74 -9.16
N VAL A 145 -6.28 3.12 -10.26
CA VAL A 145 -5.39 2.85 -11.39
C VAL A 145 -5.15 4.11 -12.22
N GLU A 146 -6.20 4.80 -12.67
CA GLU A 146 -6.04 5.92 -13.60
C GLU A 146 -5.57 7.18 -12.90
N ARG A 147 -6.12 7.49 -11.72
CA ARG A 147 -5.79 8.71 -10.99
C ARG A 147 -4.53 8.53 -10.15
N LEU A 148 -4.45 7.49 -9.32
CA LEU A 148 -3.30 7.30 -8.42
C LEU A 148 -2.14 6.54 -9.03
N GLY A 149 -2.35 5.78 -10.12
CA GLY A 149 -1.33 4.88 -10.64
C GLY A 149 -1.00 3.76 -9.65
N ALA A 150 -2.00 3.25 -8.93
CA ALA A 150 -1.85 2.20 -7.95
C ALA A 150 -1.26 0.92 -8.58
N SER A 151 -0.27 0.34 -7.90
CA SER A 151 0.36 -0.94 -8.26
C SER A 151 -0.35 -2.13 -7.62
N PHE A 152 -1.00 -1.91 -6.48
CA PHE A 152 -1.74 -2.91 -5.73
C PHE A 152 -3.01 -2.27 -5.16
N LEU A 153 -4.08 -3.04 -5.03
CA LEU A 153 -5.27 -2.64 -4.27
C LEU A 153 -5.51 -3.69 -3.18
N PHE A 154 -5.41 -3.27 -1.92
CA PHE A 154 -5.65 -4.17 -0.79
C PHE A 154 -7.05 -3.97 -0.24
N TRP A 155 -7.93 -4.94 -0.47
CA TRP A 155 -9.26 -4.95 0.12
C TRP A 155 -9.16 -5.48 1.55
N SER A 156 -9.32 -4.62 2.55
CA SER A 156 -9.09 -5.00 3.95
C SER A 156 -10.37 -5.44 4.65
N PRO A 157 -10.38 -6.62 5.31
CA PRO A 157 -11.57 -7.13 5.94
C PRO A 157 -11.87 -6.61 7.35
N TRP A 158 -12.29 -5.35 7.49
CA TRP A 158 -12.52 -4.76 8.81
C TRP A 158 -13.82 -5.18 9.53
N HIS A 159 -14.79 -5.87 8.90
CA HIS A 159 -16.08 -6.19 9.55
C HIS A 159 -16.63 -7.62 9.39
N ARG A 160 -17.52 -8.02 10.32
CA ARG A 160 -18.03 -9.40 10.55
C ARG A 160 -18.82 -10.06 9.41
N ASP A 161 -19.11 -9.36 8.31
CA ASP A 161 -19.87 -9.91 7.16
C ASP A 161 -19.08 -9.89 5.84
N GLN A 162 -17.76 -9.72 5.93
CA GLN A 162 -16.96 -9.35 4.78
C GLN A 162 -16.65 -10.47 3.80
N ASP A 163 -16.54 -11.72 4.23
CA ASP A 163 -16.37 -12.83 3.28
C ASP A 163 -17.54 -12.89 2.29
N ARG A 164 -18.76 -12.74 2.81
CA ARG A 164 -19.97 -12.66 1.97
C ARG A 164 -19.96 -11.43 1.08
N TYR A 165 -19.42 -10.31 1.55
CA TYR A 165 -19.36 -9.08 0.79
C TYR A 165 -18.31 -9.13 -0.33
N LEU A 166 -17.11 -9.65 -0.03
CA LEU A 166 -16.07 -9.92 -1.02
C LEU A 166 -16.62 -10.83 -2.11
N GLU A 167 -17.24 -11.95 -1.73
CA GLU A 167 -17.80 -12.92 -2.66
C GLU A 167 -18.97 -12.38 -3.49
N ARG A 168 -19.87 -11.59 -2.91
CA ARG A 168 -21.13 -11.17 -3.57
C ARG A 168 -21.07 -9.82 -4.26
N THR A 169 -20.08 -8.98 -3.94
CA THR A 169 -20.02 -7.61 -4.47
C THR A 169 -18.66 -7.28 -5.06
N VAL A 170 -17.57 -7.45 -4.31
CA VAL A 170 -16.23 -7.10 -4.80
C VAL A 170 -15.79 -8.02 -5.92
N MET A 171 -15.87 -9.33 -5.72
CA MET A 171 -15.41 -10.32 -6.70
C MET A 171 -16.22 -10.27 -8.00
N PRO A 172 -17.56 -10.14 -8.01
CA PRO A 172 -18.30 -9.93 -9.26
C PRO A 172 -17.89 -8.65 -10.00
N GLY A 173 -17.66 -7.54 -9.28
CA GLY A 173 -17.15 -6.30 -9.88
C GLY A 173 -15.75 -6.47 -10.47
N ILE A 174 -14.83 -7.12 -9.76
CA ILE A 174 -13.49 -7.47 -10.25
C ILE A 174 -13.58 -8.40 -11.48
N GLN A 175 -14.44 -9.41 -11.45
CA GLN A 175 -14.66 -10.31 -12.59
C GLN A 175 -15.21 -9.57 -13.80
N ALA A 176 -16.10 -8.60 -13.60
CA ALA A 176 -16.61 -7.74 -14.68
C ALA A 176 -15.49 -6.87 -15.30
N LEU A 177 -14.58 -6.33 -14.47
CA LEU A 177 -13.39 -5.61 -14.96
C LEU A 177 -12.50 -6.52 -15.82
N VAL A 178 -12.20 -7.73 -15.33
CA VAL A 178 -11.35 -8.71 -16.03
C VAL A 178 -12.00 -9.20 -17.33
N ALA A 179 -13.31 -9.39 -17.35
CA ALA A 179 -14.05 -9.87 -18.52
C ALA A 179 -14.22 -8.82 -19.62
N ASN A 180 -14.05 -7.53 -19.31
CA ASN A 180 -14.26 -6.42 -20.25
C ASN A 180 -13.03 -5.49 -20.33
N PRO A 181 -11.86 -6.00 -20.75
CA PRO A 181 -10.60 -5.24 -20.75
C PRO A 181 -10.61 -4.03 -21.72
N ASP A 182 -11.48 -4.03 -22.73
CA ASP A 182 -11.64 -2.90 -23.66
C ASP A 182 -12.43 -1.73 -23.04
N GLN A 183 -13.16 -1.97 -21.95
CA GLN A 183 -14.02 -0.99 -21.30
C GLN A 183 -13.38 -0.39 -20.03
N TYR A 184 -12.44 -1.11 -19.42
CA TYR A 184 -11.86 -0.74 -18.14
C TYR A 184 -10.34 -0.84 -18.17
N PRO A 185 -9.62 0.05 -17.46
CA PRO A 185 -8.17 -0.07 -17.33
C PRO A 185 -7.84 -1.45 -16.73
N PRO A 186 -6.82 -2.15 -17.26
CA PRO A 186 -6.45 -3.45 -16.74
C PRO A 186 -6.10 -3.31 -15.27
N LEU A 187 -6.33 -4.38 -14.50
CA LEU A 187 -5.72 -4.52 -13.18
C LEU A 187 -4.22 -4.57 -13.40
N VAL A 188 -3.57 -3.41 -13.32
CA VAL A 188 -2.17 -3.30 -13.68
C VAL A 188 -1.38 -3.97 -12.57
N GLN A 189 -0.66 -5.03 -12.91
CA GLN A 189 0.55 -5.39 -12.19
C GLN A 189 1.60 -4.33 -12.56
N ALA A 190 1.40 -3.09 -12.08
CA ALA A 190 2.30 -1.99 -12.40
C ALA A 190 3.54 -2.22 -11.56
N CYS A 191 4.58 -2.75 -12.19
CA CYS A 191 5.90 -2.80 -11.59
C CYS A 191 6.42 -1.38 -11.50
N PRO A 192 6.55 -0.81 -10.29
CA PRO A 192 7.17 0.50 -10.15
C PRO A 192 8.53 0.46 -10.83
N THR A 193 8.95 1.58 -11.43
CA THR A 193 10.26 1.71 -12.10
C THR A 193 11.44 1.33 -11.20
N ALA A 194 11.25 1.43 -9.88
CA ALA A 194 12.23 1.05 -8.88
C ALA A 194 12.23 -0.45 -8.51
N LEU A 195 11.24 -1.22 -8.96
CA LEU A 195 11.16 -2.67 -8.79
C LEU A 195 11.42 -3.38 -10.12
N ARG A 196 12.47 -4.20 -10.15
CA ARG A 196 12.62 -5.21 -11.19
C ARG A 196 11.68 -6.36 -10.84
N CYS A 197 10.42 -6.25 -11.20
CA CYS A 197 9.58 -7.44 -11.25
C CYS A 197 10.26 -8.43 -12.18
N ALA A 198 10.36 -9.69 -11.75
CA ALA A 198 10.61 -10.76 -12.70
C ALA A 198 9.57 -10.61 -13.80
N SER A 199 10.02 -10.39 -15.04
CA SER A 199 9.17 -10.61 -16.20
C SER A 199 8.54 -11.97 -15.99
N ALA A 200 7.23 -12.08 -16.21
CA ALA A 200 6.57 -13.37 -16.30
C ALA A 200 7.52 -14.29 -17.05
N VAL A 201 7.99 -15.34 -16.38
CA VAL A 201 8.97 -16.28 -16.93
C VAL A 201 8.50 -16.56 -18.34
N ASP A 202 9.30 -16.16 -19.34
CA ASP A 202 9.06 -16.50 -20.72
C ASP A 202 9.01 -18.03 -20.74
N GLY A 203 7.80 -18.55 -20.72
CA GLY A 203 7.50 -19.97 -20.88
C GLY A 203 7.68 -20.29 -22.35
N ASP A 204 8.92 -20.23 -22.83
CA ASP A 204 9.33 -20.69 -24.15
C ASP A 204 10.54 -21.62 -23.97
N ALA A 205 10.23 -22.90 -23.74
CA ALA A 205 10.81 -24.11 -24.37
C ALA A 205 10.56 -25.36 -23.51
#